data_AF-A0A963LH99-F1
#
_entry.id   AF-A0A963LH99-F1
#
_cell.length_a   1.000
_cell.length_b   1.000
_cell.length_c   1.000
_cell.angle_alpha   90.00
_cell.angle_beta   90.00
_cell.angle_gamma   90.00
#
_symmetry.space_group_name_H-M   'P 1'
#
loop_
_entity.id
_entity.type
_entity.pdbx_description
1 polymer ?
#
loop_
_entity_poly.entity_id
_entity_poly.type
_entity_poly.pdbx_seq_one_letter_code
_entity_poly.pdbx_strand_id
1 'polypeptide(L)'
;MAEFEPTIPFGQPELMRASGFTRYLDEMAREAPEGAPSTRLSSLSPSLTQDLMRFEQGGREPDLLEVLAACVRHARAVTIHLRCRDRVLPLSIFPRERVAHCPLDLPALTEAQREPLPVLQVEPAVLRAPGHPLAALVGEPHMYQPLAPLMWAIALHGARSELLPELAGAAVYRLAPTFDRTALAIEGPLVAIIEQLRRDVASQREIASWPDMNRERATRLLNALYLQAGLIISRSHPAALGDSWFRSIRTTQ
;
A
#
# COMPACT_ATOMS: atom_id res chain seq x y z
N MET A 1 -20.49 35.67 21.51
CA MET A 1 -19.65 34.51 21.14
C MET A 1 -20.59 33.43 20.66
N ALA A 2 -20.66 33.20 19.36
CA ALA A 2 -21.43 32.09 18.82
C ALA A 2 -20.57 30.82 18.92
N GLU A 3 -20.91 29.95 19.88
CA GLU A 3 -20.39 28.59 19.92
C GLU A 3 -20.92 27.86 18.67
N PHE A 4 -20.01 27.55 17.75
CA PHE A 4 -20.29 26.62 16.67
C PHE A 4 -20.35 25.22 17.28
N GLU A 5 -21.56 24.70 17.49
CA GLU A 5 -21.73 23.28 17.77
C GLU A 5 -21.24 22.46 16.57
N PRO A 6 -20.26 21.57 16.74
CA PRO A 6 -19.72 20.77 15.66
C PRO A 6 -20.79 19.80 15.14
N THR A 7 -21.17 19.94 13.87
CA THR A 7 -22.15 19.07 13.17
C THR A 7 -21.54 17.71 12.79
N ILE A 8 -20.73 17.12 13.67
CA ILE A 8 -20.17 15.78 13.45
C ILE A 8 -21.12 14.79 14.14
N PRO A 9 -21.60 13.75 13.43
CA PRO A 9 -22.37 12.68 14.07
C PRO A 9 -21.56 12.08 15.23
N PHE A 10 -22.23 11.90 16.37
CA PHE A 10 -21.67 11.29 17.57
C PHE A 10 -20.93 9.98 17.21
N GLY A 11 -19.65 9.89 17.56
CA GLY A 11 -18.86 8.65 17.44
C GLY A 11 -17.78 8.60 16.34
N GLN A 12 -17.61 9.64 15.52
CA GLN A 12 -16.43 9.73 14.63
C GLN A 12 -15.29 10.51 15.33
N PRO A 13 -14.04 10.01 15.30
CA PRO A 13 -12.92 10.74 15.89
C PRO A 13 -12.72 12.08 15.19
N GLU A 14 -12.41 13.11 15.95
CA GLU A 14 -12.13 14.44 15.43
C GLU A 14 -10.79 14.43 14.69
N LEU A 15 -10.83 14.17 13.38
CA LEU A 15 -9.64 14.16 12.54
C LEU A 15 -9.19 15.60 12.23
N MET A 16 -7.89 15.85 12.36
CA MET A 16 -7.25 17.12 12.02
C MET A 16 -7.51 17.49 10.55
N ARG A 17 -7.70 18.78 10.27
CA ARG A 17 -7.79 19.27 8.89
C ARG A 17 -6.46 19.13 8.16
N ALA A 18 -6.51 18.66 6.92
CA ALA A 18 -5.34 18.46 6.07
C ALA A 18 -4.53 19.75 5.87
N SER A 19 -5.19 20.91 5.76
CA SER A 19 -4.53 22.21 5.64
C SER A 19 -3.74 22.61 6.89
N GLY A 20 -4.26 22.29 8.08
CA GLY A 20 -3.54 22.52 9.34
C GLY A 20 -2.32 21.62 9.45
N PHE A 21 -2.47 20.34 9.09
CA PHE A 21 -1.38 19.38 9.12
C PHE A 21 -0.27 19.70 8.11
N THR A 22 -0.61 20.10 6.88
CA THR A 22 0.40 20.51 5.89
C THR A 22 1.18 21.73 6.36
N ARG A 23 0.52 22.72 6.99
CA ARG A 23 1.23 23.88 7.57
C ARG A 23 2.20 23.45 8.67
N TYR A 24 1.78 22.56 9.55
CA TYR A 24 2.64 21.98 10.59
C TYR A 24 3.87 21.29 9.98
N LEU A 25 3.70 20.49 8.92
CA LEU A 25 4.81 19.85 8.22
C LEU A 25 5.77 20.86 7.59
N ASP A 26 5.24 21.92 6.96
CA ASP A 26 6.05 22.98 6.35
C ASP A 26 6.86 23.76 7.39
N GLU A 27 6.27 24.02 8.57
CA GLU A 27 6.97 24.64 9.70
C GLU A 27 8.12 23.76 10.19
N MET A 28 7.87 22.47 10.42
CA MET A 28 8.92 21.51 10.80
C MET A 28 10.02 21.38 9.74
N ALA A 29 9.67 21.42 8.44
CA ALA A 29 10.63 21.30 7.36
C ALA A 29 11.56 22.52 7.27
N ARG A 30 11.07 23.73 7.59
CA ARG A 30 11.90 24.95 7.65
C ARG A 30 12.89 24.92 8.82
N GLU A 31 12.55 24.24 9.90
CA GLU A 31 13.40 24.10 11.08
C GLU A 31 14.44 22.97 10.94
N ALA A 32 14.32 22.13 9.91
CA ALA A 32 15.23 21.02 9.67
C ALA A 32 16.59 21.49 9.09
N PRO A 33 17.73 20.94 9.56
CA PRO A 33 19.05 21.27 9.02
C PRO A 33 19.19 20.85 7.55
N GLU A 34 19.96 21.61 6.77
CA GLU A 34 20.22 21.30 5.35
C GLU A 34 20.78 19.87 5.18
N GLY A 35 20.11 19.06 4.37
CA GLY A 35 20.47 17.66 4.11
C GLY A 35 19.84 16.63 5.06
N ALA A 36 19.01 17.05 6.02
CA ALA A 36 18.21 16.12 6.81
C ALA A 36 17.18 15.38 5.92
N PRO A 37 16.92 14.08 6.14
CA PRO A 37 15.84 13.40 5.45
C PRO A 37 14.54 14.16 5.68
N SER A 38 13.68 14.22 4.66
CA SER A 38 12.33 14.78 4.74
C SER A 38 11.71 14.41 6.10
N THR A 39 11.16 15.39 6.82
CA THR A 39 10.49 15.18 8.13
C THR A 39 9.37 14.13 8.02
N ARG A 40 8.95 13.82 6.78
CA ARG A 40 8.10 12.68 6.44
C ARG A 40 8.68 11.30 6.77
N LEU A 41 9.98 11.16 7.05
CA LEU A 41 10.70 9.88 7.15
C LEU A 41 11.77 9.83 8.25
N SER A 42 12.07 10.94 8.93
CA SER A 42 13.28 11.13 9.75
C SER A 42 13.36 10.30 11.05
N SER A 43 12.26 9.70 11.49
CA SER A 43 12.19 8.85 12.69
C SER A 43 12.17 7.35 12.38
N LEU A 44 12.20 6.95 11.11
CA LEU A 44 12.16 5.55 10.68
C LEU A 44 13.54 4.88 10.78
N SER A 45 13.57 3.54 10.83
CA SER A 45 14.83 2.79 10.78
C SER A 45 15.55 3.03 9.44
N PRO A 46 16.89 3.11 9.39
CA PRO A 46 17.64 3.47 8.18
C PRO A 46 17.29 2.65 6.93
N SER A 47 17.01 1.35 7.08
CA SER A 47 16.63 0.47 5.97
C SER A 47 15.27 0.81 5.35
N LEU A 48 14.29 1.17 6.19
CA LEU A 48 12.97 1.59 5.75
C LEU A 48 13.02 2.99 5.15
N THR A 49 13.77 3.90 5.78
CA THR A 49 13.99 5.25 5.25
C THR A 49 14.62 5.20 3.86
N GLN A 50 15.65 4.37 3.66
CA GLN A 50 16.29 4.20 2.37
C GLN A 50 15.34 3.61 1.32
N ASP A 51 14.49 2.66 1.70
CA ASP A 51 13.50 2.06 0.80
C ASP A 51 12.46 3.10 0.35
N LEU A 52 11.98 3.94 1.29
CA LEU A 52 11.01 5.01 1.00
C LEU A 52 11.63 6.17 0.21
N MET A 53 12.89 6.54 0.50
CA MET A 53 13.60 7.57 -0.27
C MET A 53 13.80 7.18 -1.74
N ARG A 54 13.94 5.88 -2.05
CA ARG A 54 14.01 5.42 -3.44
C ARG A 54 12.75 5.76 -4.24
N PHE A 55 11.60 5.88 -3.57
CA PHE A 55 10.34 6.26 -4.20
C PHE A 55 10.27 7.77 -4.48
N GLU A 56 10.84 8.58 -3.58
CA GLU A 56 10.86 10.05 -3.72
C GLU A 56 11.85 10.54 -4.80
N GLN A 57 12.92 9.79 -5.09
CA GLN A 57 13.95 10.15 -6.09
C GLN A 57 13.40 10.35 -7.52
N GLY A 58 12.18 9.89 -7.81
CA GLY A 58 11.48 10.13 -9.07
C GLY A 58 10.66 11.43 -9.14
N GLY A 59 10.69 12.28 -8.10
CA GLY A 59 9.85 13.48 -7.99
C GLY A 59 8.37 13.18 -7.75
N ARG A 60 8.04 11.94 -7.37
CA ARG A 60 6.67 11.46 -7.12
C ARG A 60 6.43 11.41 -5.62
N GLU A 61 5.24 11.81 -5.17
CA GLU A 61 4.84 11.60 -3.77
C GLU A 61 4.77 10.08 -3.48
N PRO A 62 5.14 9.64 -2.27
CA PRO A 62 5.11 8.23 -1.91
C PRO A 62 3.69 7.66 -2.06
N ASP A 63 3.57 6.59 -2.84
CA ASP A 63 2.29 5.91 -3.04
C ASP A 63 1.99 5.01 -1.83
N LEU A 64 0.74 5.00 -1.36
CA LEU A 64 0.34 4.19 -0.20
C LEU A 64 0.70 2.71 -0.39
N LEU A 65 0.56 2.15 -1.59
CA LEU A 65 0.87 0.75 -1.84
C LEU A 65 2.37 0.45 -1.71
N GLU A 66 3.23 1.39 -2.10
CA GLU A 66 4.68 1.29 -1.94
C GLU A 66 5.08 1.37 -0.47
N VAL A 67 4.48 2.28 0.29
CA VAL A 67 4.70 2.38 1.74
C VAL A 67 4.30 1.08 2.42
N LEU A 68 3.12 0.53 2.09
CA LEU A 68 2.67 -0.76 2.63
C LEU A 68 3.62 -1.91 2.28
N ALA A 69 4.06 -2.00 1.02
CA ALA A 69 5.02 -3.00 0.57
C ALA A 69 6.35 -2.91 1.33
N ALA A 70 6.86 -1.71 1.56
CA ALA A 70 8.06 -1.48 2.36
C ALA A 70 7.84 -1.91 3.82
N CYS A 71 6.72 -1.51 4.44
CA CYS A 71 6.43 -1.83 5.83
C CYS A 71 6.33 -3.34 6.10
N VAL A 72 5.66 -4.08 5.20
CA VAL A 72 5.57 -5.54 5.28
C VAL A 72 6.94 -6.19 5.14
N ARG A 73 7.72 -5.77 4.13
CA ARG A 73 9.05 -6.33 3.85
C ARG A 73 10.05 -6.11 4.99
N HIS A 74 10.02 -4.93 5.60
CA HIS A 74 10.90 -4.59 6.74
C HIS A 74 10.32 -5.04 8.08
N ALA A 75 9.08 -5.56 8.11
CA ALA A 75 8.34 -5.94 9.31
C ALA A 75 8.37 -4.85 10.39
N ARG A 76 8.19 -3.59 9.98
CA ARG A 76 8.19 -2.40 10.85
C ARG A 76 6.79 -1.84 11.03
N ALA A 77 6.44 -1.52 12.28
CA ALA A 77 5.19 -0.85 12.60
C ALA A 77 5.32 0.65 12.32
N VAL A 78 4.39 1.19 11.55
CA VAL A 78 4.38 2.60 11.14
C VAL A 78 2.98 3.20 11.28
N THR A 79 2.89 4.52 11.38
CA THR A 79 1.68 5.30 11.17
C THR A 79 1.84 6.11 9.89
N ILE A 80 0.89 5.92 8.98
CA ILE A 80 0.81 6.60 7.69
C ILE A 80 -0.30 7.65 7.79
N HIS A 81 0.06 8.91 7.62
CA HIS A 81 -0.90 10.00 7.59
C HIS A 81 -1.39 10.19 6.16
N LEU A 82 -2.66 9.89 5.92
CA LEU A 82 -3.30 9.96 4.61
C LEU A 82 -4.16 11.21 4.48
N ARG A 83 -4.15 11.85 3.31
CA ARG A 83 -5.17 12.85 2.99
C ARG A 83 -6.45 12.13 2.59
N CYS A 84 -7.51 12.32 3.37
CA CYS A 84 -8.85 11.86 3.06
C CYS A 84 -9.77 13.09 3.02
N ARG A 85 -10.11 13.54 1.81
CA ARG A 85 -10.80 14.83 1.58
C ARG A 85 -10.06 15.99 2.25
N ASP A 86 -10.72 16.71 3.16
CA ASP A 86 -10.20 17.84 3.92
C ASP A 86 -9.57 17.43 5.26
N ARG A 87 -9.48 16.12 5.56
CA ARG A 87 -9.00 15.58 6.84
C ARG A 87 -7.78 14.70 6.68
N VAL A 88 -7.06 14.52 7.78
CA VAL A 88 -5.95 13.57 7.90
C VAL A 88 -6.44 12.28 8.54
N LEU A 89 -6.26 11.18 7.83
CA LEU A 89 -6.59 9.84 8.28
C LEU A 89 -5.31 9.12 8.74
N PRO A 90 -5.12 8.86 10.05
CA PRO A 90 -4.00 8.05 10.52
C PRO A 90 -4.29 6.56 10.28
N LEU A 91 -3.39 5.90 9.56
CA LEU A 91 -3.39 4.46 9.33
C LEU A 91 -2.15 3.83 9.95
N SER A 92 -2.31 3.13 11.07
CA SER A 92 -1.20 2.42 11.71
C SER A 92 -1.15 0.97 11.26
N ILE A 93 0.02 0.51 10.81
CA ILE A 93 0.24 -0.82 10.26
C ILE A 93 1.12 -1.64 11.22
N PHE A 94 0.67 -2.85 11.55
CA PHE A 94 1.39 -3.79 12.41
C PHE A 94 1.64 -5.09 11.63
N PRO A 95 2.73 -5.16 10.85
CA PRO A 95 2.91 -6.21 9.85
C PRO A 95 3.14 -7.60 10.47
N ARG A 96 3.70 -7.69 11.69
CA ARG A 96 3.96 -8.97 12.36
C ARG A 96 2.66 -9.59 12.89
N GLU A 97 1.81 -8.74 13.45
CA GLU A 97 0.51 -9.08 14.01
C GLU A 97 -0.58 -9.16 12.93
N ARG A 98 -0.26 -8.76 11.69
CA ARG A 98 -1.15 -8.79 10.52
C ARG A 98 -2.44 -7.99 10.72
N VAL A 99 -2.33 -6.87 11.43
CA VAL A 99 -3.44 -5.94 11.66
C VAL A 99 -3.07 -4.52 11.27
N ALA A 100 -4.09 -3.73 10.94
CA ALA A 100 -4.00 -2.29 10.81
C ALA A 100 -4.99 -1.64 11.78
N HIS A 101 -4.63 -0.49 12.32
CA HIS A 101 -5.53 0.37 13.10
C HIS A 101 -5.91 1.58 12.26
N CYS A 102 -7.20 1.79 12.04
CA CYS A 102 -7.73 2.90 11.28
C CYS A 102 -9.10 3.31 11.88
N PRO A 103 -9.36 4.61 12.06
CA PRO A 103 -10.65 5.07 12.58
C PRO A 103 -11.81 4.94 11.58
N LEU A 104 -11.50 4.60 10.32
CA LEU A 104 -12.49 4.36 9.26
C LEU A 104 -12.34 2.94 8.72
N ASP A 105 -13.45 2.37 8.23
CA ASP A 105 -13.44 1.17 7.39
C ASP A 105 -12.78 1.50 6.04
N LEU A 106 -11.46 1.31 6.01
CA LEU A 106 -10.62 1.71 4.90
C LEU A 106 -10.79 0.82 3.66
N PRO A 107 -11.01 -0.52 3.78
CA PRO A 107 -11.42 -1.34 2.64
C PRO A 107 -12.67 -0.80 1.96
N ALA A 108 -13.76 -0.57 2.72
CA ALA A 108 -15.00 -0.03 2.18
C ALA A 108 -14.81 1.37 1.57
N LEU A 109 -14.00 2.22 2.22
CA LEU A 109 -13.66 3.55 1.71
C LEU A 109 -12.95 3.47 0.35
N THR A 110 -11.95 2.59 0.22
CA THR A 110 -11.13 2.44 -0.98
C THR A 110 -11.98 1.94 -2.15
N GLU A 111 -12.86 0.97 -1.89
CA GLU A 111 -13.79 0.43 -2.88
C GLU A 111 -14.82 1.48 -3.35
N ALA A 112 -15.36 2.26 -2.41
CA ALA A 112 -16.42 3.21 -2.68
C ALA A 112 -15.93 4.53 -3.30
N GLN A 113 -14.85 5.12 -2.78
CA GLN A 113 -14.43 6.46 -3.20
C GLN A 113 -13.59 6.46 -4.46
N ARG A 114 -12.81 5.40 -4.76
CA ARG A 114 -11.85 5.35 -5.90
C ARG A 114 -10.97 6.61 -6.06
N GLU A 115 -10.96 7.49 -5.07
CA GLU A 115 -10.14 8.68 -5.02
C GLU A 115 -8.77 8.30 -4.48
N PRO A 116 -7.70 8.99 -4.93
CA PRO A 116 -6.39 8.76 -4.37
C PRO A 116 -6.40 9.11 -2.87
N LEU A 117 -5.65 8.34 -2.09
CA LEU A 117 -5.32 8.63 -0.69
C LEU A 117 -3.85 9.04 -0.62
N PRO A 118 -3.50 10.32 -0.91
CA PRO A 118 -2.12 10.78 -0.87
C PRO A 118 -1.50 10.56 0.50
N VAL A 119 -0.25 10.07 0.50
CA VAL A 119 0.54 9.95 1.73
C VAL A 119 1.14 11.32 2.06
N LEU A 120 0.77 11.85 3.22
CA LEU A 120 1.28 13.10 3.75
C LEU A 120 2.58 12.90 4.53
N GLN A 121 2.64 11.88 5.37
CA GLN A 121 3.78 11.57 6.25
C GLN A 121 3.78 10.10 6.67
N VAL A 122 4.96 9.55 6.94
CA VAL A 122 5.14 8.20 7.52
C VAL A 122 6.04 8.29 8.75
N GLU A 123 5.59 7.75 9.88
CA GLU A 123 6.36 7.75 11.13
C GLU A 123 6.30 6.40 11.83
N PRO A 124 7.19 6.10 12.81
CA PRO A 124 7.04 4.92 13.66
C PRO A 124 5.71 4.93 14.37
N ALA A 125 5.06 3.77 14.46
CA ALA A 125 3.80 3.66 15.18
C ALA A 125 4.00 3.96 16.68
N VAL A 126 3.29 4.95 17.21
CA VAL A 126 3.17 5.19 18.65
C VAL A 126 2.21 4.17 19.27
N LEU A 127 1.10 3.88 18.58
CA LEU A 127 0.16 2.83 18.96
C LEU A 127 0.85 1.44 18.97
N ARG A 128 0.24 0.51 19.69
CA ARG A 128 0.68 -0.88 19.83
C ARG A 128 -0.42 -1.82 19.39
N ALA A 129 -0.03 -2.92 18.75
CA ALA A 129 -0.96 -3.94 18.31
C ALA A 129 -1.74 -4.56 19.49
N PRO A 130 -2.90 -5.19 19.23
CA PRO A 130 -3.69 -5.87 20.26
C PRO A 130 -2.85 -6.92 21.01
N GLY A 131 -3.03 -7.00 22.32
CA GLY A 131 -2.30 -7.94 23.19
C GLY A 131 -0.89 -7.48 23.61
N HIS A 132 -0.47 -6.27 23.22
CA HIS A 132 0.81 -5.72 23.68
C HIS A 132 0.79 -5.40 25.20
N PRO A 133 1.90 -5.62 25.95
CA PRO A 133 1.93 -5.40 27.41
C PRO A 133 1.59 -3.97 27.86
N LEU A 134 1.95 -2.97 27.05
CA LEU A 134 1.59 -1.58 27.28
C LEU A 134 0.17 -1.30 26.77
N ALA A 135 -0.84 -1.75 27.51
CA ALA A 135 -2.25 -1.63 27.15
C ALA A 135 -2.71 -0.19 26.87
N ALA A 136 -2.14 0.81 27.56
CA ALA A 136 -2.47 2.22 27.37
C ALA A 136 -2.10 2.76 25.96
N LEU A 137 -1.24 2.05 25.22
CA LEU A 137 -0.88 2.41 23.84
C LEU A 137 -1.62 1.54 22.81
N VAL A 138 -2.47 0.63 23.25
CA VAL A 138 -3.33 -0.16 22.36
C VAL A 138 -4.57 0.67 22.07
N GLY A 139 -4.78 0.99 20.79
CA GLY A 139 -5.99 1.70 20.34
C GLY A 139 -7.29 0.93 20.55
N GLU A 140 -8.39 1.51 20.10
CA GLU A 140 -9.72 0.94 20.28
C GLU A 140 -9.87 -0.41 19.53
N PRO A 141 -10.38 -1.49 20.16
CA PRO A 141 -10.43 -2.81 19.55
C PRO A 141 -11.17 -2.86 18.20
N HIS A 142 -12.25 -2.10 18.07
CA HIS A 142 -13.10 -2.05 16.87
C HIS A 142 -12.46 -1.27 15.71
N MET A 143 -11.37 -0.54 15.95
CA MET A 143 -10.59 0.16 14.92
C MET A 143 -9.46 -0.71 14.35
N TYR A 144 -9.21 -1.90 14.92
CA TYR A 144 -8.31 -2.88 14.34
C TYR A 144 -9.01 -3.73 13.30
N GLN A 145 -8.38 -3.83 12.14
CA GLN A 145 -8.85 -4.63 11.01
C GLN A 145 -7.72 -5.53 10.49
N PRO A 146 -8.05 -6.69 9.90
CA PRO A 146 -7.06 -7.56 9.29
C PRO A 146 -6.29 -6.85 8.16
N LEU A 147 -4.96 -6.98 8.15
CA LEU A 147 -4.10 -6.28 7.19
C LEU A 147 -4.25 -6.82 5.76
N ALA A 148 -4.52 -8.12 5.60
CA ALA A 148 -4.60 -8.76 4.30
C ALA A 148 -5.75 -8.21 3.41
N PRO A 149 -7.02 -8.16 3.86
CA PRO A 149 -8.12 -7.50 3.14
C PRO A 149 -7.84 -6.04 2.80
N LEU A 150 -7.23 -5.30 3.74
CA LEU A 150 -6.90 -3.90 3.52
C LEU A 150 -5.90 -3.72 2.37
N MET A 151 -4.77 -4.45 2.41
CA MET A 151 -3.77 -4.39 1.34
C MET A 151 -4.34 -4.85 0.00
N TRP A 152 -5.22 -5.85 0.03
CA TRP A 152 -5.92 -6.34 -1.16
C TRP A 152 -6.80 -5.25 -1.79
N ALA A 153 -7.66 -4.60 -0.99
CA ALA A 153 -8.51 -3.51 -1.46
C ALA A 153 -7.68 -2.34 -2.02
N ILE A 154 -6.61 -1.92 -1.32
CA ILE A 154 -5.73 -0.84 -1.79
C ILE A 154 -5.02 -1.22 -3.10
N ALA A 155 -4.54 -2.46 -3.24
CA ALA A 155 -3.88 -2.89 -4.47
C ALA A 155 -4.84 -2.90 -5.68
N LEU A 156 -6.09 -3.34 -5.48
CA LEU A 156 -7.09 -3.45 -6.55
C LEU A 156 -7.77 -2.12 -6.88
N HIS A 157 -7.98 -1.24 -5.90
CA HIS A 157 -8.82 -0.04 -6.06
C HIS A 157 -8.09 1.28 -5.80
N GLY A 158 -6.85 1.24 -5.29
CA GLY A 158 -6.05 2.42 -5.00
C GLY A 158 -5.51 3.15 -6.24
N ALA A 159 -4.75 4.22 -6.00
CA ALA A 159 -4.28 5.12 -7.06
C ALA A 159 -3.23 4.51 -8.00
N ARG A 160 -2.47 3.50 -7.54
CA ARG A 160 -1.37 2.93 -8.31
C ARG A 160 -1.85 2.03 -9.45
N SER A 161 -1.46 2.40 -10.67
CA SER A 161 -1.66 1.60 -11.90
C SER A 161 -0.38 0.90 -12.40
N GLU A 162 0.73 1.05 -11.69
CA GLU A 162 2.06 0.51 -12.03
C GLU A 162 2.46 -0.66 -11.13
N LEU A 163 3.33 -1.54 -11.63
CA LEU A 163 3.87 -2.63 -10.81
C LEU A 163 4.69 -2.04 -9.66
N LEU A 164 4.63 -2.67 -8.50
CA LEU A 164 5.58 -2.41 -7.43
C LEU A 164 7.01 -2.63 -7.95
N PRO A 165 8.01 -1.86 -7.48
CA PRO A 165 9.37 -1.93 -8.01
C PRO A 165 9.98 -3.34 -7.98
N GLU A 166 9.57 -4.18 -7.03
CA GLU A 166 10.04 -5.56 -6.86
C GLU A 166 9.52 -6.50 -7.95
N LEU A 167 8.39 -6.14 -8.55
CA LEU A 167 7.77 -6.83 -9.69
C LEU A 167 8.18 -6.20 -11.02
N ALA A 168 8.82 -5.04 -11.02
CA ALA A 168 9.23 -4.39 -12.24
C ALA A 168 10.27 -5.22 -13.00
N GLY A 169 10.27 -5.05 -14.33
CA GLY A 169 11.14 -5.75 -15.26
C GLY A 169 10.52 -7.01 -15.86
N ALA A 170 11.30 -7.71 -16.67
CA ALA A 170 10.87 -8.94 -17.34
C ALA A 170 10.81 -10.08 -16.32
N ALA A 171 9.61 -10.63 -16.12
CA ALA A 171 9.36 -11.75 -15.22
C ALA A 171 8.08 -12.48 -15.64
N VAL A 172 7.99 -13.73 -15.24
CA VAL A 172 6.76 -14.50 -15.25
C VAL A 172 6.36 -14.88 -13.83
N TYR A 173 5.07 -15.07 -13.65
CA TYR A 173 4.42 -15.19 -12.36
C TYR A 173 3.63 -16.50 -12.31
N ARG A 174 3.65 -17.14 -11.15
CA ARG A 174 2.77 -18.27 -10.81
C ARG A 174 2.26 -18.06 -9.39
N LEU A 175 1.06 -18.55 -9.11
CA LEU A 175 0.54 -18.52 -7.75
C LEU A 175 1.33 -19.47 -6.85
N ALA A 176 1.69 -19.00 -5.65
CA ALA A 176 2.30 -19.84 -4.63
C ALA A 176 1.28 -20.87 -4.11
N PRO A 177 1.67 -22.14 -3.89
CA PRO A 177 0.76 -23.16 -3.34
C PRO A 177 0.17 -22.80 -1.98
N THR A 178 0.91 -22.00 -1.20
CA THR A 178 0.54 -21.53 0.14
C THR A 178 -0.43 -20.35 0.13
N PHE A 179 -0.81 -19.83 -1.04
CA PHE A 179 -1.75 -18.72 -1.13
C PHE A 179 -3.15 -19.17 -0.66
N ASP A 180 -3.56 -18.62 0.48
CA ASP A 180 -4.88 -18.80 1.05
C ASP A 180 -5.81 -17.67 0.61
N ARG A 181 -6.86 -18.04 -0.11
CA ARG A 181 -7.89 -17.11 -0.60
C ARG A 181 -8.98 -16.83 0.42
N THR A 182 -9.12 -17.65 1.47
CA THR A 182 -10.28 -17.57 2.39
C THR A 182 -10.30 -16.28 3.20
N ALA A 183 -9.13 -15.70 3.46
CA ALA A 183 -8.99 -14.42 4.15
C ALA A 183 -9.30 -13.20 3.25
N LEU A 184 -9.58 -13.41 1.96
CA LEU A 184 -9.78 -12.34 0.98
C LEU A 184 -11.17 -12.49 0.35
N ALA A 185 -11.90 -11.38 0.23
CA ALA A 185 -13.17 -11.32 -0.50
C ALA A 185 -12.89 -11.35 -2.02
N ILE A 186 -12.41 -12.49 -2.53
CA ILE A 186 -12.14 -12.68 -3.96
C ILE A 186 -13.43 -13.08 -4.65
N GLU A 187 -13.97 -12.17 -5.45
CA GLU A 187 -15.23 -12.39 -6.17
C GLU A 187 -15.08 -12.21 -7.68
N GLY A 188 -16.07 -12.73 -8.41
CA GLY A 188 -16.22 -12.50 -9.85
C GLY A 188 -15.08 -13.07 -10.70
N PRO A 189 -14.72 -12.39 -11.82
CA PRO A 189 -13.75 -12.89 -12.80
C PRO A 189 -12.36 -13.21 -12.23
N LEU A 190 -11.96 -12.56 -11.12
CA LEU A 190 -10.66 -12.77 -10.50
C LEU A 190 -10.45 -14.20 -10.02
N VAL A 191 -11.51 -14.92 -9.65
CA VAL A 191 -11.41 -16.33 -9.24
C VAL A 191 -10.85 -17.18 -10.38
N ALA A 192 -11.37 -17.02 -11.60
CA ALA A 192 -10.91 -17.78 -12.76
C ALA A 192 -9.44 -17.47 -13.10
N ILE A 193 -9.07 -16.19 -13.02
CA ILE A 193 -7.70 -15.72 -13.27
C ILE A 193 -6.72 -16.31 -12.24
N ILE A 194 -7.08 -16.33 -10.96
CA ILE A 194 -6.24 -16.89 -9.89
C ILE A 194 -6.11 -18.40 -10.03
N GLU A 195 -7.18 -19.10 -10.37
CA GLU A 195 -7.13 -20.55 -10.63
C GLU A 195 -6.30 -20.89 -11.87
N GLN A 196 -6.32 -20.04 -12.90
CA GLN A 196 -5.43 -20.18 -14.05
C GLN A 196 -3.96 -19.97 -13.66
N LEU A 197 -3.65 -18.90 -12.92
CA LEU A 197 -2.29 -18.61 -12.44
C LEU A 197 -1.76 -19.63 -11.42
N ARG A 198 -2.66 -20.42 -10.80
CA ARG A 198 -2.29 -21.57 -9.95
C ARG A 198 -1.75 -22.74 -10.77
N ARG A 199 -2.24 -22.91 -11.99
CA ARG A 199 -1.86 -24.01 -12.90
C ARG A 199 -0.68 -23.61 -13.78
N ASP A 200 -0.73 -22.40 -14.32
CA ASP A 200 0.19 -21.93 -15.36
C ASP A 200 1.12 -20.83 -14.86
N VAL A 201 2.26 -20.72 -15.51
CA VAL A 201 3.18 -19.58 -15.38
C VAL A 201 2.89 -18.58 -16.50
N ALA A 202 2.77 -17.29 -16.19
CA ALA A 202 2.40 -16.28 -17.16
C ALA A 202 3.11 -14.93 -16.94
N SER A 203 3.44 -14.22 -18.02
CA SER A 203 3.95 -12.84 -17.96
C SER A 203 2.80 -11.85 -17.71
N GLN A 204 3.12 -10.63 -17.28
CA GLN A 204 2.12 -9.57 -17.09
C GLN A 204 1.34 -9.30 -18.39
N ARG A 205 2.01 -9.40 -19.55
CA ARG A 205 1.40 -9.21 -20.87
C ARG A 205 0.40 -10.32 -21.21
N GLU A 206 0.75 -11.56 -20.86
CA GLU A 206 -0.13 -12.72 -21.06
C GLU A 206 -1.36 -12.63 -20.17
N ILE A 207 -1.18 -12.34 -18.87
CA ILE A 207 -2.29 -12.14 -17.92
C ILE A 207 -3.23 -11.03 -18.41
N ALA A 208 -2.67 -9.93 -18.93
CA ALA A 208 -3.46 -8.81 -19.47
C ALA A 208 -4.29 -9.17 -20.72
N SER A 209 -4.00 -10.29 -21.38
CA SER A 209 -4.72 -10.78 -22.57
C SER A 209 -5.85 -11.77 -22.25
N TRP A 210 -5.96 -12.20 -20.99
CA TRP A 210 -6.99 -13.13 -20.56
C TRP A 210 -8.39 -12.48 -20.53
N PRO A 211 -9.47 -13.28 -20.57
CA PRO A 211 -10.83 -12.76 -20.47
C PRO A 211 -11.01 -11.86 -19.24
N ASP A 212 -11.75 -10.76 -19.40
CA ASP A 212 -11.99 -9.74 -18.37
C ASP A 212 -10.73 -9.06 -17.81
N MET A 213 -9.55 -9.28 -18.39
CA MET A 213 -8.32 -8.62 -17.98
C MET A 213 -7.92 -7.51 -18.94
N ASN A 214 -7.12 -6.59 -18.41
CA ASN A 214 -6.39 -5.61 -19.18
C ASN A 214 -5.06 -5.35 -18.47
N ARG A 215 -4.20 -4.51 -19.05
CA ARG A 215 -2.88 -4.22 -18.49
C ARG A 215 -2.94 -3.71 -17.05
N GLU A 216 -3.87 -2.81 -16.76
CA GLU A 216 -4.01 -2.23 -15.42
C GLU A 216 -4.53 -3.26 -14.41
N ARG A 217 -5.58 -4.02 -14.75
CA ARG A 217 -6.12 -5.10 -13.90
C ARG A 217 -5.06 -6.18 -13.62
N ALA A 218 -4.26 -6.54 -14.63
CA ALA A 218 -3.15 -7.48 -14.46
C ALA A 218 -2.09 -6.94 -13.49
N THR A 219 -1.70 -5.67 -13.64
CA THR A 219 -0.76 -5.02 -12.72
C THR A 219 -1.27 -4.97 -11.29
N ARG A 220 -2.53 -4.53 -11.11
CA ARG A 220 -3.16 -4.45 -9.79
C ARG A 220 -3.26 -5.81 -9.12
N LEU A 221 -3.66 -6.84 -9.87
CA LEU A 221 -3.71 -8.21 -9.37
C LEU A 221 -2.32 -8.72 -8.95
N LEU A 222 -1.29 -8.48 -9.76
CA LEU A 222 0.08 -8.91 -9.42
C LEU A 222 0.60 -8.20 -8.15
N ASN A 223 0.35 -6.89 -8.01
CA ASN A 223 0.67 -6.18 -6.78
C ASN A 223 -0.09 -6.75 -5.57
N ALA A 224 -1.39 -7.02 -5.73
CA ALA A 224 -2.23 -7.58 -4.68
C ALA A 224 -1.71 -8.96 -4.23
N LEU A 225 -1.42 -9.85 -5.17
CA LEU A 225 -0.88 -11.18 -4.88
C LEU A 225 0.53 -11.12 -4.27
N TYR A 226 1.38 -10.20 -4.72
CA TYR A 226 2.71 -10.00 -4.14
C TYR A 226 2.65 -9.63 -2.65
N LEU A 227 1.76 -8.71 -2.27
CA LEU A 227 1.58 -8.28 -0.88
C LEU A 227 1.08 -9.40 0.05
N GLN A 228 0.44 -10.43 -0.51
CA GLN A 228 0.02 -11.63 0.23
C GLN A 228 1.07 -12.75 0.23
N ALA A 229 2.30 -12.48 -0.24
CA ALA A 229 3.31 -13.50 -0.51
C ALA A 229 2.79 -14.64 -1.42
N GLY A 230 1.83 -14.31 -2.30
CA GLY A 230 1.09 -15.24 -3.13
C GLY A 230 1.73 -15.55 -4.48
N LEU A 231 2.92 -14.99 -4.77
CA LEU A 231 3.58 -15.15 -6.06
C LEU A 231 4.91 -15.89 -5.96
N ILE A 232 5.12 -16.79 -6.90
CA ILE A 232 6.44 -17.26 -7.32
C ILE A 232 6.83 -16.44 -8.55
N ILE A 233 7.95 -15.74 -8.45
CA ILE A 233 8.45 -14.83 -9.50
C ILE A 233 9.67 -15.46 -10.14
N SER A 234 9.64 -15.67 -11.45
CA SER A 234 10.79 -16.19 -12.20
C SER A 234 11.25 -15.18 -13.26
N ARG A 235 12.53 -14.78 -13.17
CA ARG A 235 13.17 -13.83 -14.09
C ARG A 235 14.06 -14.52 -15.14
N SER A 236 14.52 -15.74 -14.87
CA SER A 236 15.36 -16.54 -15.77
C SER A 236 14.56 -17.47 -16.69
N HIS A 237 13.23 -17.51 -16.55
CA HIS A 237 12.38 -18.35 -17.38
C HIS A 237 12.47 -17.93 -18.87
N PRO A 238 12.50 -18.86 -19.84
CA PRO A 238 12.56 -18.53 -21.26
C PRO A 238 11.46 -17.54 -21.71
N ALA A 239 10.24 -17.69 -21.19
CA ALA A 239 9.13 -16.77 -21.46
C ALA A 239 9.36 -15.35 -20.89
N ALA A 240 10.10 -15.20 -19.79
CA ALA A 240 10.52 -13.88 -19.27
C ALA A 240 11.59 -13.25 -20.16
N LEU A 241 12.53 -14.06 -20.68
CA LEU A 241 13.60 -13.59 -21.55
C LEU A 241 13.09 -13.17 -22.95
N GLY A 242 12.06 -13.85 -23.46
CA GLY A 242 11.40 -13.49 -24.72
C GLY A 242 10.88 -12.05 -24.71
N ASP A 243 10.18 -11.62 -23.66
CA ASP A 243 9.70 -10.24 -23.51
C ASP A 243 10.86 -9.21 -23.35
N SER A 244 12.03 -9.63 -22.83
CA SER A 244 13.23 -8.78 -22.68
C SER A 244 13.99 -8.57 -24.00
N TRP A 245 14.16 -9.63 -24.81
CA TRP A 245 14.86 -9.59 -26.09
C TRP A 245 14.17 -8.65 -27.09
N PHE A 246 12.84 -8.71 -27.19
CA PHE A 246 12.08 -7.80 -28.06
C PHE A 246 12.16 -6.33 -27.64
N ARG A 247 12.36 -6.06 -26.34
CA ARG A 247 12.54 -4.69 -25.81
C ARG A 247 13.92 -4.11 -26.13
N SER A 248 14.97 -4.94 -26.10
CA SER A 248 16.33 -4.54 -26.49
C SER A 248 16.39 -4.07 -27.95
N ILE A 249 15.70 -4.78 -28.85
CA ILE A 249 15.69 -4.46 -30.30
C ILE A 249 14.96 -3.14 -30.59
N ARG A 250 13.94 -2.78 -29.81
CA ARG A 250 13.17 -1.53 -30.02
C ARG A 250 13.82 -0.27 -29.44
N THR A 251 14.78 -0.42 -28.52
CA THR A 251 15.51 0.73 -27.94
C THR A 251 16.74 1.11 -28.76
N THR A 252 17.04 0.37 -29.83
CA THR A 252 18.21 0.57 -30.71
C THR A 252 17.80 1.17 -32.08
N GLN A 253 16.59 1.73 -32.19
CA GLN A 253 16.14 2.52 -33.35
C GLN A 253 15.81 3.95 -32.94
#